data_AF-A0A2S8V850-F1
#
_entry.id   AF-A0A2S8V850-F1
#
_cell.length_a   1.000
_cell.length_b   1.000
_cell.length_c   1.000
_cell.angle_alpha   90.00
_cell.angle_beta   90.00
_cell.angle_gamma   90.00
#
_symmetry.space_group_name_H-M   'P 1'
#
loop_
_entity.id
_entity.type
_entity.pdbx_description
1 polymer ?
#
loop_
_entity_poly.entity_id
_entity_poly.type
_entity_poly.pdbx_seq_one_letter_code
_entity_poly.pdbx_strand_id
1 'polypeptide(L)'
;MDAIAARLIPADELGPGAKEAGVTRFLDGQLAGAWGAGSQFYRQGPFEKGTPEQGYQLSFTPAEMIRRGLAALDAATRKQDGKPFAELDEARQDAWLHDLQAGKPDFSPLPSDVFFQALLDATIEGFFSDPLYGGNADMVGWKLVGFPGAFASFSNDIERHGVIWAGKPVSIANATGHTMKPGDGHG
;
A
#
# COMPACT_ATOMS: atom_id res chain seq x y z
N MET A 1 11.37 -3.32 4.91
CA MET A 1 10.00 -2.95 4.49
C MET A 1 9.06 -2.94 5.69
N ASP A 2 8.89 -4.04 6.43
CA ASP A 2 8.02 -4.12 7.63
C ASP A 2 8.13 -2.91 8.57
N ALA A 3 9.35 -2.54 8.98
CA ALA A 3 9.57 -1.41 9.88
C ALA A 3 9.02 -0.09 9.32
N ILE A 4 9.19 0.15 8.01
CA ILE A 4 8.67 1.36 7.35
C ILE A 4 7.13 1.31 7.34
N ALA A 5 6.54 0.21 6.89
CA ALA A 5 5.09 0.07 6.79
C ALA A 5 4.40 0.24 8.15
N ALA A 6 5.00 -0.31 9.21
CA ALA A 6 4.51 -0.18 10.59
C ALA A 6 4.58 1.25 11.14
N ARG A 7 5.39 2.14 10.57
CA ARG A 7 5.37 3.57 10.91
C ARG A 7 4.35 4.35 10.07
N LEU A 8 4.13 3.95 8.82
CA LEU A 8 3.17 4.59 7.92
C LEU A 8 1.71 4.32 8.32
N ILE A 9 1.40 3.08 8.71
CA ILE A 9 0.11 2.70 9.30
C ILE A 9 0.40 1.85 10.54
N PRO A 10 0.50 2.47 11.73
CA PRO A 10 0.80 1.76 12.98
C PRO A 10 -0.40 0.97 13.48
N ALA A 11 -0.13 -0.03 14.32
CA ALA A 11 -1.16 -0.60 15.17
C ALA A 11 -1.38 0.33 16.37
N ASP A 12 -2.63 0.69 16.63
CA ASP A 12 -3.01 1.65 17.67
C ASP A 12 -4.40 1.31 18.26
N GLU A 13 -5.02 2.28 18.94
CA GLU A 13 -6.35 2.13 19.55
C GLU A 13 -7.46 1.84 18.53
N LEU A 14 -7.25 2.16 17.25
CA LEU A 14 -8.20 1.92 16.16
C LEU A 14 -8.08 0.48 15.61
N GLY A 15 -6.98 -0.21 15.90
CA GLY A 15 -6.83 -1.63 15.59
C GLY A 15 -5.48 -2.02 14.98
N PRO A 16 -5.45 -3.14 14.23
CA PRO A 16 -4.24 -3.68 13.62
C PRO A 16 -3.66 -2.76 12.54
N GLY A 17 -2.34 -2.67 12.44
CA GLY A 17 -1.63 -1.82 11.49
C GLY A 17 -1.18 -2.55 10.23
N ALA A 18 -0.31 -1.91 9.45
CA ALA A 18 0.21 -2.45 8.19
C ALA A 18 0.88 -3.83 8.33
N LYS A 19 1.54 -4.06 9.47
CA LYS A 19 2.21 -5.32 9.76
C LYS A 19 1.21 -6.46 9.88
N GLU A 20 0.19 -6.29 10.71
CA GLU A 20 -0.86 -7.27 10.93
C GLU A 20 -1.71 -7.47 9.66
N ALA A 21 -1.91 -6.42 8.87
CA ALA A 21 -2.58 -6.48 7.58
C ALA A 21 -1.78 -7.22 6.49
N GLY A 22 -0.51 -7.57 6.72
CA GLY A 22 0.30 -8.29 5.73
C GLY A 22 0.76 -7.42 4.55
N VAL A 23 0.89 -6.10 4.74
CA VAL A 23 1.29 -5.15 3.67
C VAL A 23 2.59 -5.55 2.99
N THR A 24 3.60 -6.01 3.72
CA THR A 24 4.87 -6.42 3.12
C THR A 24 4.72 -7.63 2.21
N ARG A 25 3.86 -8.59 2.57
CA ARG A 25 3.57 -9.75 1.73
C ARG A 25 2.88 -9.34 0.43
N PHE A 26 1.93 -8.41 0.50
CA PHE A 26 1.34 -7.78 -0.68
C PHE A 26 2.42 -7.17 -1.58
N LEU A 27 3.27 -6.32 -1.00
CA LEU A 27 4.29 -5.62 -1.78
C LEU A 27 5.30 -6.59 -2.41
N ASP A 28 5.73 -7.63 -1.70
CA ASP A 28 6.61 -8.67 -2.27
C ASP A 28 5.97 -9.34 -3.50
N GLY A 29 4.67 -9.64 -3.43
CA GLY A 29 3.91 -10.17 -4.57
C GLY A 29 3.85 -9.20 -5.75
N GLN A 30 3.57 -7.92 -5.48
CA GLN A 30 3.51 -6.87 -6.51
C GLN A 30 4.87 -6.67 -7.18
N LEU A 31 5.96 -6.63 -6.41
CA LEU A 31 7.32 -6.46 -6.90
C LEU A 31 7.82 -7.68 -7.68
N ALA A 32 7.31 -8.87 -7.37
CA ALA A 32 7.60 -10.10 -8.14
C ALA A 32 6.73 -10.23 -9.42
N GLY A 33 5.64 -9.45 -9.52
CA GLY A 33 4.71 -9.48 -10.63
C GLY A 33 5.05 -8.56 -11.81
N ALA A 34 4.11 -8.45 -12.75
CA ALA A 34 4.24 -7.61 -13.94
C ALA A 34 4.39 -6.12 -13.62
N TRP A 35 3.74 -5.65 -12.55
CA TRP A 35 3.92 -4.28 -12.06
C TRP A 35 5.36 -4.05 -11.59
N GLY A 36 5.90 -4.94 -10.74
CA GLY A 36 7.29 -4.88 -10.29
C GLY A 36 8.31 -4.90 -11.44
N ALA A 37 8.04 -5.69 -12.49
CA ALA A 37 8.85 -5.72 -13.71
C ALA A 37 8.70 -4.47 -14.59
N GLY A 38 7.70 -3.61 -14.33
CA GLY A 38 7.37 -2.46 -15.15
C GLY A 38 6.87 -2.84 -16.54
N SER A 39 6.21 -4.00 -16.70
CA SER A 39 5.84 -4.56 -17.99
C SER A 39 4.90 -3.68 -18.83
N GLN A 40 4.15 -2.80 -18.17
CA GLN A 40 3.22 -1.86 -18.82
C GLN A 40 3.75 -0.41 -18.82
N PHE A 41 4.97 -0.18 -18.34
CA PHE A 41 5.51 1.18 -18.25
C PHE A 41 6.25 1.54 -19.54
N TYR A 42 6.05 2.76 -20.01
CA TYR A 42 6.91 3.33 -21.04
C TYR A 42 8.27 3.65 -20.40
N ARG A 43 9.32 2.97 -20.83
CA ARG A 43 10.67 3.08 -20.26
C ARG A 43 11.74 3.41 -21.32
N GLN A 44 11.33 3.99 -22.44
CA GLN A 44 12.29 4.54 -23.40
C GLN A 44 12.58 5.98 -23.01
N GLY A 45 13.86 6.35 -23.04
CA GLY A 45 14.25 7.72 -22.76
C GLY A 45 13.80 8.70 -23.86
N PRO A 46 13.97 10.01 -23.62
CA PRO A 46 14.63 10.62 -22.46
C PRO A 46 13.75 10.62 -21.20
N PHE A 47 14.37 10.48 -20.02
CA PHE A 47 13.72 10.54 -18.71
C PHE A 47 13.84 11.95 -18.15
N GLU A 48 12.98 12.83 -18.63
CA GLU A 48 12.91 14.22 -18.16
C GLU A 48 12.08 14.31 -16.88
N LYS A 49 12.29 15.38 -16.10
CA LYS A 49 11.42 15.65 -14.94
C LYS A 49 10.01 15.97 -15.45
N GLY A 50 9.06 15.07 -15.19
CA GLY A 50 7.65 15.28 -15.52
C GLY A 50 6.98 16.36 -14.65
N THR A 51 5.78 16.77 -15.06
CA THR A 51 4.87 17.53 -14.20
C THR A 51 4.32 16.63 -13.09
N PRO A 52 3.80 17.18 -11.97
CA PRO A 52 3.24 16.37 -10.89
C PRO A 52 2.15 15.39 -11.36
N GLU A 53 1.39 15.74 -12.39
CA GLU A 53 0.29 14.93 -12.93
C GLU A 53 0.77 13.77 -13.81
N GLN A 54 2.02 13.80 -14.28
CA GLN A 54 2.60 12.79 -15.16
C GLN A 54 3.14 11.56 -14.41
N GLY A 55 3.11 11.58 -13.08
CA GLY A 55 3.48 10.46 -12.24
C GLY A 55 4.93 10.00 -12.43
N TYR A 56 5.14 8.70 -12.38
CA TYR A 56 6.47 8.07 -12.39
C TYR A 56 7.19 8.22 -13.74
N GLN A 57 8.35 8.90 -13.75
CA GLN A 57 9.15 9.16 -14.95
C GLN A 57 10.61 8.67 -14.84
N LEU A 58 10.92 7.82 -13.86
CA LEU A 58 12.28 7.29 -13.69
C LEU A 58 12.55 6.09 -14.60
N SER A 59 13.82 5.87 -14.92
CA SER A 59 14.27 4.75 -15.76
C SER A 59 14.18 3.38 -15.09
N PHE A 60 13.82 3.33 -13.82
CA PHE A 60 13.81 2.10 -13.04
C PHE A 60 12.48 1.39 -13.18
N THR A 61 12.47 0.07 -13.03
CA THR A 61 11.22 -0.62 -12.70
C THR A 61 10.79 -0.30 -11.28
N PRO A 62 9.51 -0.49 -10.92
CA PRO A 62 9.10 -0.40 -9.52
C PRO A 62 9.92 -1.31 -8.59
N ALA A 63 10.26 -2.53 -9.03
CA ALA A 63 11.12 -3.44 -8.27
C ALA A 63 12.54 -2.89 -8.07
N GLU A 64 13.14 -2.30 -9.11
CA GLU A 64 14.47 -1.69 -9.02
C GLU A 64 14.46 -0.46 -8.12
N MET A 65 13.44 0.41 -8.26
CA MET A 65 13.25 1.60 -7.43
C MET A 65 13.18 1.23 -5.95
N ILE A 66 12.27 0.31 -5.57
CA ILE A 66 12.08 -0.06 -4.17
C ILE A 66 13.35 -0.70 -3.59
N ARG A 67 13.99 -1.62 -4.32
CA ARG A 67 15.23 -2.27 -3.85
C ARG A 67 16.36 -1.26 -3.66
N ARG A 68 16.54 -0.32 -4.59
CA ARG A 68 17.57 0.73 -4.50
C ARG A 68 17.29 1.69 -3.35
N GLY A 69 16.06 2.17 -3.20
CA GLY A 69 15.68 3.07 -2.13
C GLY A 69 15.84 2.43 -0.75
N LEU A 70 15.43 1.16 -0.59
CA LEU A 70 15.63 0.43 0.67
C LEU A 70 17.12 0.27 1.00
N ALA A 71 17.96 -0.10 0.03
CA ALA A 71 19.39 -0.21 0.23
C ALA A 71 20.06 1.14 0.55
N ALA A 72 19.63 2.22 -0.11
CA ALA A 72 20.12 3.58 0.14
C ALA A 72 19.74 4.08 1.55
N LEU A 73 18.51 3.84 1.98
CA LEU A 73 18.05 4.16 3.32
C LEU A 73 18.84 3.40 4.39
N ASP A 74 19.04 2.09 4.20
CA ASP A 74 19.82 1.29 5.14
C ASP A 74 21.29 1.72 5.21
N ALA A 75 21.89 2.10 4.07
CA ALA A 75 23.24 2.65 4.04
C ALA A 75 23.33 4.02 4.74
N ALA A 76 22.35 4.90 4.52
CA ALA A 76 22.31 6.24 5.09
C ALA A 76 22.13 6.20 6.62
N THR A 77 21.20 5.37 7.11
CA THR A 77 20.95 5.15 8.54
C THR A 77 22.16 4.51 9.23
N ARG A 78 22.81 3.52 8.62
CA ARG A 78 24.06 2.95 9.15
C ARG A 78 25.17 4.00 9.26
N LYS A 79 25.27 4.90 8.28
CA LYS A 79 26.29 5.95 8.27
C LYS A 79 26.04 7.02 9.33
N GLN A 80 24.80 7.44 9.52
CA GLN A 80 24.45 8.57 10.39
C GLN A 80 24.13 8.14 11.84
N ASP A 81 23.50 6.97 12.00
CA ASP A 81 22.98 6.48 13.28
C ASP A 81 23.66 5.19 13.75
N GLY A 82 24.55 4.61 12.94
CA GLY A 82 25.34 3.42 13.30
C GLY A 82 24.59 2.09 13.22
N LYS A 83 23.31 2.11 12.83
CA LYS A 83 22.42 0.94 12.75
C LYS A 83 21.56 0.96 11.49
N PRO A 84 21.10 -0.19 10.97
CA PRO A 84 20.10 -0.20 9.90
C PRO A 84 18.78 0.43 10.36
N PHE A 85 17.97 0.89 9.41
CA PHE A 85 16.71 1.62 9.70
C PHE A 85 15.81 0.84 10.66
N ALA A 86 15.66 -0.47 10.43
CA ALA A 86 14.78 -1.33 11.21
C ALA A 86 15.21 -1.52 12.68
N GLU A 87 16.46 -1.19 13.03
CA GLU A 87 17.00 -1.27 14.39
C GLU A 87 17.01 0.08 15.12
N LEU A 88 16.59 1.16 14.44
CA LEU A 88 16.40 2.46 15.06
C LEU A 88 15.15 2.45 15.94
N ASP A 89 15.12 3.31 16.95
CA ASP A 89 13.89 3.58 17.69
C ASP A 89 12.84 4.27 16.81
N GLU A 90 11.58 4.21 17.23
CA GLU A 90 10.45 4.70 16.45
C GLU A 90 10.55 6.19 16.11
N ALA A 91 10.96 7.03 17.06
CA ALA A 91 11.10 8.47 16.85
C ALA A 91 12.14 8.76 15.78
N ARG A 92 13.24 7.99 15.75
CA ARG A 92 14.28 8.14 14.74
C ARG A 92 13.86 7.57 13.39
N GLN A 93 13.10 6.47 13.36
CA GLN A 93 12.48 5.96 12.13
C GLN A 93 11.56 7.02 11.51
N ASP A 94 10.69 7.66 12.30
CA ASP A 94 9.79 8.71 11.84
C ASP A 94 10.55 9.93 11.31
N ALA A 95 11.62 10.35 11.99
CA ALA A 95 12.46 11.45 11.52
C ALA A 95 13.06 11.16 10.14
N TRP A 96 13.53 9.93 9.91
CA TRP A 96 14.02 9.50 8.59
C TRP A 96 12.92 9.51 7.53
N LEU A 97 11.72 9.00 7.86
CA LEU A 97 10.58 9.00 6.94
C LEU A 97 10.16 10.44 6.56
N HIS A 98 10.15 11.37 7.51
CA HIS A 98 9.92 12.79 7.23
C HIS A 98 11.02 13.40 6.36
N ASP A 99 12.28 13.06 6.59
CA ASP A 99 13.38 13.55 5.77
C ASP A 99 13.31 13.01 4.33
N LEU A 100 12.93 11.74 4.15
CA LEU A 100 12.65 11.17 2.82
C LEU A 100 11.49 11.90 2.15
N GLN A 101 10.36 12.10 2.84
CA GLN A 101 9.21 12.84 2.32
C GLN A 101 9.58 14.25 1.87
N ALA A 102 10.50 14.91 2.59
CA ALA A 102 10.98 16.25 2.27
C ALA A 102 12.08 16.27 1.18
N GLY A 103 12.48 15.11 0.64
CA GLY A 103 13.50 15.00 -0.40
C GLY A 103 14.91 15.37 0.07
N LYS A 104 15.20 15.30 1.38
CA LYS A 104 16.48 15.77 1.93
C LYS A 104 17.64 14.80 1.71
N PRO A 105 17.48 13.46 1.92
CA PRO A 105 18.56 12.52 1.65
C PRO A 105 18.85 12.44 0.15
N ASP A 106 20.13 12.56 -0.21
CA ASP A 106 20.58 12.37 -1.58
C ASP A 106 20.71 10.87 -1.90
N PHE A 107 19.71 10.34 -2.58
CA PHE A 107 19.66 8.96 -3.10
C PHE A 107 19.87 8.90 -4.61
N SER A 108 20.45 9.97 -5.20
CA SER A 108 20.66 10.09 -6.64
C SER A 108 21.23 8.81 -7.26
N PRO A 109 20.67 8.35 -8.40
CA PRO A 109 19.68 9.03 -9.25
C PRO A 109 18.21 8.89 -8.80
N LEU A 110 17.90 8.26 -7.67
CA LEU A 110 16.53 8.11 -7.15
C LEU A 110 16.22 9.26 -6.18
N PRO A 111 15.28 10.18 -6.48
CA PRO A 111 14.84 11.16 -5.50
C PRO A 111 14.19 10.48 -4.29
N SER A 112 14.56 10.90 -3.08
CA SER A 112 14.11 10.27 -1.83
C SER A 112 12.62 10.50 -1.55
N ASP A 113 12.07 11.62 -1.99
CA ASP A 113 10.65 11.96 -1.94
C ASP A 113 9.81 11.06 -2.85
N VAL A 114 10.28 10.79 -4.07
CA VAL A 114 9.64 9.83 -4.99
C VAL A 114 9.65 8.42 -4.40
N PHE A 115 10.77 8.00 -3.80
CA PHE A 115 10.85 6.72 -3.11
C PHE A 115 9.90 6.64 -1.91
N PHE A 116 9.81 7.69 -1.09
CA PHE A 116 8.88 7.77 0.03
C PHE A 116 7.43 7.65 -0.44
N GLN A 117 7.05 8.40 -1.48
CA GLN A 117 5.70 8.37 -2.02
C GLN A 117 5.34 6.95 -2.50
N ALA A 118 6.25 6.28 -3.21
CA ALA A 118 6.02 4.91 -3.64
C ALA A 118 5.83 3.91 -2.49
N LEU A 119 6.55 4.08 -1.37
CA LEU A 119 6.35 3.27 -0.16
C LEU A 119 5.01 3.55 0.51
N LEU A 120 4.59 4.82 0.55
CA LEU A 120 3.31 5.24 1.11
C LEU A 120 2.15 4.67 0.29
N ASP A 121 2.18 4.84 -1.03
CA ASP A 121 1.15 4.33 -1.95
C ASP A 121 1.05 2.81 -1.82
N ALA A 122 2.17 2.09 -1.89
CA ALA A 122 2.19 0.64 -1.71
C ALA A 122 1.67 0.18 -0.35
N THR A 123 1.90 0.96 0.72
CA THR A 123 1.42 0.64 2.07
C THR A 123 -0.09 0.83 2.16
N ILE A 124 -0.61 1.92 1.61
CA ILE A 124 -2.06 2.20 1.54
C ILE A 124 -2.76 1.13 0.69
N GLU A 125 -2.23 0.82 -0.50
CA GLU A 125 -2.75 -0.23 -1.37
C GLU A 125 -2.75 -1.60 -0.68
N GLY A 126 -1.65 -1.96 -0.03
CA GLY A 126 -1.55 -3.22 0.71
C GLY A 126 -2.52 -3.29 1.89
N PHE A 127 -2.83 -2.17 2.53
CA PHE A 127 -3.71 -2.12 3.69
C PHE A 127 -5.20 -2.13 3.33
N PHE A 128 -5.57 -1.55 2.17
CA PHE A 128 -6.97 -1.42 1.76
C PHE A 128 -7.38 -2.26 0.55
N SER A 129 -6.47 -3.01 -0.08
CA SER A 129 -6.78 -3.93 -1.18
C SER A 129 -7.62 -5.13 -0.74
N ASP A 130 -8.17 -5.88 -1.70
CA ASP A 130 -8.80 -7.16 -1.39
C ASP A 130 -7.76 -8.16 -0.84
N PRO A 131 -8.06 -8.90 0.24
CA PRO A 131 -7.14 -9.87 0.83
C PRO A 131 -6.62 -10.93 -0.15
N LEU A 132 -7.32 -11.18 -1.25
CA LEU A 132 -6.89 -12.06 -2.34
C LEU A 132 -5.50 -11.69 -2.89
N TYR A 133 -5.12 -10.39 -2.85
CA TYR A 133 -3.82 -9.91 -3.32
C TYR A 133 -2.70 -10.06 -2.28
N GLY A 134 -3.00 -10.60 -1.10
CA GLY A 134 -2.01 -10.93 -0.06
C GLY A 134 -1.77 -9.86 1.00
N GLY A 135 -2.45 -8.71 0.88
CA GLY A 135 -2.54 -7.65 1.90
C GLY A 135 -3.87 -7.68 2.64
N ASN A 136 -4.19 -6.61 3.37
CA ASN A 136 -5.44 -6.42 4.11
C ASN A 136 -5.96 -7.69 4.80
N ALA A 137 -5.06 -8.42 5.47
CA ALA A 137 -5.38 -9.68 6.13
C ALA A 137 -6.56 -9.49 7.10
N ASP A 138 -7.47 -10.46 7.13
CA ASP A 138 -8.74 -10.38 7.88
C ASP A 138 -9.60 -9.14 7.58
N MET A 139 -9.34 -8.46 6.45
CA MET A 139 -10.03 -7.24 6.03
C MET A 139 -9.96 -6.13 7.10
N VAL A 140 -8.84 -6.05 7.83
CA VAL A 140 -8.65 -5.08 8.92
C VAL A 140 -8.82 -3.64 8.45
N GLY A 141 -8.29 -3.29 7.28
CA GLY A 141 -8.44 -1.94 6.71
C GLY A 141 -9.88 -1.65 6.31
N TRP A 142 -10.61 -2.65 5.80
CA TRP A 142 -12.03 -2.48 5.47
C TRP A 142 -12.90 -2.33 6.71
N LYS A 143 -12.64 -3.11 7.75
CA LYS A 143 -13.31 -2.98 9.05
C LYS A 143 -13.07 -1.59 9.65
N LEU A 144 -11.84 -1.08 9.55
CA LEU A 144 -11.47 0.24 10.06
C LEU A 144 -12.33 1.36 9.47
N VAL A 145 -12.55 1.35 8.14
CA VAL A 145 -13.31 2.40 7.44
C VAL A 145 -14.79 2.05 7.23
N GLY A 146 -15.24 0.90 7.73
CA GLY A 146 -16.61 0.41 7.54
C GLY A 146 -16.94 0.00 6.10
N PHE A 147 -15.94 -0.35 5.30
CA PHE A 147 -16.16 -0.82 3.93
C PHE A 147 -16.73 -2.24 3.92
N PRO A 148 -17.87 -2.49 3.26
CA PRO A 148 -18.54 -3.80 3.28
C PRO A 148 -17.82 -4.86 2.43
N GLY A 149 -16.86 -4.49 1.57
CA GLY A 149 -16.24 -5.43 0.64
C GLY A 149 -17.04 -5.62 -0.66
N ALA A 150 -16.69 -6.63 -1.43
CA ALA A 150 -17.17 -6.90 -2.79
C ALA A 150 -18.55 -7.59 -2.83
N PHE A 151 -19.56 -6.96 -2.22
CA PHE A 151 -20.95 -7.42 -2.36
C PHE A 151 -21.48 -7.18 -3.78
N ALA A 152 -22.21 -8.17 -4.32
CA ALA A 152 -22.74 -8.13 -5.68
C ALA A 152 -23.85 -7.09 -5.89
N SER A 153 -24.60 -6.73 -4.83
CA SER A 153 -25.64 -5.71 -4.90
C SER A 153 -26.00 -5.12 -3.54
N PHE A 154 -26.25 -3.80 -3.53
CA PHE A 154 -26.92 -3.07 -2.45
C PHE A 154 -28.32 -2.60 -2.86
N SER A 155 -28.97 -3.25 -3.84
CA SER A 155 -30.25 -2.80 -4.44
C SER A 155 -31.34 -2.49 -3.41
N ASN A 156 -31.39 -3.21 -2.29
CA ASN A 156 -32.39 -3.01 -1.24
C ASN A 156 -32.05 -1.88 -0.26
N ASP A 157 -30.84 -1.34 -0.33
CA ASP A 157 -30.31 -0.33 0.60
C ASP A 157 -29.90 0.98 -0.12
N ILE A 158 -30.24 1.14 -1.42
CA ILE A 158 -29.88 2.33 -2.22
C ILE A 158 -30.35 3.64 -1.58
N GLU A 159 -31.53 3.64 -0.95
CA GLU A 159 -32.10 4.83 -0.30
C GLU A 159 -31.60 5.02 1.15
N ARG A 160 -30.83 4.07 1.69
CA ARG A 160 -30.33 4.12 3.08
C ARG A 160 -28.94 4.73 3.12
N HIS A 161 -28.88 6.00 3.50
CA HIS A 161 -27.62 6.73 3.67
C HIS A 161 -27.18 6.80 5.14
N GLY A 162 -25.87 6.86 5.38
CA GLY A 162 -25.31 7.03 6.73
C GLY A 162 -25.52 5.84 7.68
N VAL A 163 -25.97 4.70 7.16
CA VAL A 163 -26.12 3.46 7.94
C VAL A 163 -24.77 2.78 8.06
N ILE A 164 -24.31 2.55 9.29
CA ILE A 164 -23.09 1.79 9.53
C ILE A 164 -23.32 0.34 9.10
N TRP A 165 -22.45 -0.17 8.23
CA TRP A 165 -22.45 -1.57 7.86
C TRP A 165 -21.98 -2.42 9.06
N ALA A 166 -22.89 -3.24 9.62
CA ALA A 166 -22.61 -4.10 10.77
C ALA A 166 -22.24 -5.55 10.38
N GLY A 167 -22.19 -5.86 9.08
CA GLY A 167 -21.85 -7.19 8.57
C GLY A 167 -20.34 -7.43 8.51
N LYS A 168 -19.94 -8.70 8.37
CA LYS A 168 -18.54 -9.03 8.05
C LYS A 168 -18.25 -8.59 6.60
N PRO A 169 -17.14 -7.89 6.33
CA PRO A 169 -16.77 -7.58 4.96
C PRO A 169 -16.54 -8.85 4.15
N VAL A 170 -16.75 -8.78 2.83
CA VAL A 170 -16.63 -9.92 1.92
C VAL A 170 -15.55 -9.65 0.88
N SER A 171 -14.51 -10.49 0.85
CA SER A 171 -13.52 -10.53 -0.23
C SER A 171 -14.13 -11.10 -1.51
N ILE A 172 -13.63 -10.68 -2.67
CA ILE A 172 -13.92 -11.25 -4.00
C ILE A 172 -13.79 -12.78 -3.98
N ALA A 173 -12.80 -13.33 -3.27
CA ALA A 173 -12.57 -14.76 -3.18
C ALA A 173 -13.75 -15.53 -2.54
N ASN A 174 -14.49 -14.86 -1.66
CA ASN A 174 -15.61 -15.41 -0.90
C ASN A 174 -16.97 -14.88 -1.38
N ALA A 175 -16.97 -13.98 -2.36
CA ALA A 175 -18.19 -13.39 -2.89
C ALA A 175 -18.98 -14.46 -3.64
N THR A 176 -20.09 -14.89 -3.06
CA THR A 176 -21.07 -15.70 -3.77
C THR A 176 -21.87 -14.78 -4.68
N GLY A 177 -21.91 -15.07 -5.99
CA GLY A 177 -22.85 -14.41 -6.88
C GLY A 177 -24.28 -14.59 -6.36
N HIS A 178 -25.14 -13.57 -6.53
CA HIS A 178 -26.56 -13.74 -6.28
C HIS A 178 -27.07 -14.88 -7.17
N THR A 179 -27.25 -16.07 -6.60
CA THR A 179 -28.02 -17.13 -7.24
C THR A 179 -29.47 -16.71 -7.17
N MET A 180 -29.93 -15.95 -8.16
CA MET A 180 -31.37 -15.85 -8.41
C MET A 180 -31.85 -17.27 -8.69
N LYS A 181 -32.57 -17.88 -7.75
CA LYS A 181 -33.39 -19.03 -8.09
C LYS A 181 -34.52 -18.51 -8.98
N PRO A 182 -34.88 -19.21 -10.06
CA PRO A 182 -36.05 -18.84 -10.85
C PRO A 182 -37.28 -18.86 -9.93
N GLY A 183 -37.83 -17.68 -9.60
CA GLY A 183 -39.05 -17.57 -8.79
C GLY A 183 -39.00 -16.64 -7.57
N ASP A 184 -37.83 -16.14 -7.17
CA ASP A 184 -37.76 -15.21 -6.03
C ASP A 184 -38.11 -13.79 -6.50
N GLY A 185 -39.41 -13.48 -6.47
CA GLY A 185 -39.95 -12.14 -6.68
C GLY A 185 -39.59 -11.20 -5.53
N HIS A 186 -39.33 -9.94 -5.85
CA HIS A 186 -39.08 -8.88 -4.88
C HIS A 186 -40.33 -8.66 -4.00
N GLY A 187 -40.14 -8.76 -2.69
CA GLY A 187 -41.09 -8.39 -1.64
C GLY A 187 -40.35 -7.80 -0.46
#